data_AF-A0A8J0V1C1-F1
#
_entry.id   AF-A0A8J0V1C1-F1
#
_cell.length_a   1.000
_cell.length_b   1.000
_cell.length_c   1.000
_cell.angle_alpha   90.00
_cell.angle_beta   90.00
_cell.angle_gamma   90.00
#
_symmetry.space_group_name_H-M   'P 1'
#
loop_
_entity.id
_entity.type
_entity.pdbx_description
1 polymer ?
#
loop_
_entity_poly.entity_id
_entity_poly.type
_entity_poly.pdbx_seq_one_letter_code
_entity_poly.pdbx_strand_id
1 'polypeptide(L)'
;MPPKKKGKRGASSKTKEKEAVKVVSEGISEQTKECYEVQIRDLEGRLERYQSKWDEICAKEHLKESQYEKLSNDKKEIVSFLKRTLNQRMDEIADLNDQLLGLQQAKDAEKDAYEAQLAQVRHELQDTKERLTSENMLLAGKLASLEEFRVQKEELMGKFATLEEKLKDQEQEHKETMYILEKKAVLDKDRLKKEMVQRVSTVAAEFRRESNNQMAETTKRAIRENVSISLQLSKMSDKSIELISENDLLKDRNSELTKQLEVLEENEKELVKNNLSNQKVIRMLTDKCQQQQETLDLLEHTQHALNELQSEQHNLKHESQQLKQKLLSFENELHKTTQDKEGLSRQLEEEKQRRLAVDMILSQAAASLKDMLLKHGEDETEMMQLERRNKMLQQLQLLLDSSATLGLGSSLHEFETKQGHSLKSPKANRQPVSPILKGPGVTAHYRIGDLGLVPRQDLSNAVLSKTGMLSKITKLGPLRGTSGMSKELLSWTQEEKQIKQPALPDISAGPPSKTLLMAK
;
A
#
# COMPACT_ATOMS: atom_id res chain seq x y z
N MET A 1 -58.48 -19.40 -47.61
CA MET A 1 -59.78 -19.44 -48.30
C MET A 1 -59.58 -19.87 -49.75
N PRO A 2 -60.23 -20.95 -50.23
CA PRO A 2 -60.60 -21.12 -51.65
C PRO A 2 -61.97 -20.41 -51.89
N PRO A 3 -62.72 -20.59 -53.00
CA PRO A 3 -62.42 -20.74 -54.44
C PRO A 3 -63.35 -19.84 -55.31
N LYS A 4 -63.30 -19.95 -56.67
CA LYS A 4 -64.40 -19.91 -57.68
C LYS A 4 -63.91 -19.33 -59.03
N LYS A 5 -64.43 -19.63 -60.23
CA LYS A 5 -65.32 -20.66 -60.81
C LYS A 5 -65.42 -20.37 -62.33
N LYS A 6 -65.49 -21.44 -63.15
CA LYS A 6 -66.34 -21.66 -64.34
C LYS A 6 -66.33 -20.71 -65.56
N GLY A 7 -66.25 -21.36 -66.74
CA GLY A 7 -67.09 -21.07 -67.91
C GLY A 7 -66.41 -21.41 -69.25
N LYS A 8 -67.04 -21.92 -70.32
CA LYS A 8 -67.99 -23.02 -70.61
C LYS A 8 -68.23 -23.01 -72.14
N ARG A 9 -67.93 -24.12 -72.82
CA ARG A 9 -68.60 -24.75 -74.01
C ARG A 9 -68.78 -24.01 -75.35
N GLY A 10 -68.62 -24.83 -76.41
CA GLY A 10 -69.42 -24.82 -77.66
C GLY A 10 -68.51 -25.05 -78.88
N ALA A 11 -68.57 -26.05 -79.77
CA ALA A 11 -69.48 -27.11 -80.23
C ALA A 11 -69.68 -26.99 -81.77
N SER A 12 -69.96 -28.12 -82.41
CA SER A 12 -70.25 -28.39 -83.84
C SER A 12 -69.03 -28.61 -84.75
N SER A 13 -68.76 -29.77 -85.38
CA SER A 13 -69.52 -30.86 -86.03
C SER A 13 -70.01 -30.58 -87.46
N LYS A 14 -69.51 -31.40 -88.41
CA LYS A 14 -70.06 -31.88 -89.70
C LYS A 14 -68.86 -32.40 -90.53
N THR A 15 -68.63 -33.69 -90.75
CA THR A 15 -69.39 -34.76 -91.44
C THR A 15 -69.59 -34.53 -92.94
N LYS A 16 -69.01 -35.46 -93.72
CA LYS A 16 -69.38 -36.02 -95.06
C LYS A 16 -68.19 -35.97 -96.03
N GLU A 17 -67.55 -37.08 -96.41
CA GLU A 17 -67.99 -38.31 -97.11
C GLU A 17 -68.11 -38.11 -98.63
N LYS A 18 -67.56 -39.10 -99.37
CA LYS A 18 -67.60 -39.36 -100.83
C LYS A 18 -66.53 -38.61 -101.65
N GLU A 19 -65.87 -39.19 -102.64
CA GLU A 19 -66.30 -40.24 -103.58
C GLU A 19 -65.07 -40.87 -104.28
N ALA A 20 -65.22 -42.11 -104.74
CA ALA A 20 -64.23 -42.87 -105.48
C ALA A 20 -64.12 -42.38 -106.93
N VAL A 21 -62.90 -42.34 -107.49
CA VAL A 21 -62.67 -42.53 -108.94
C VAL A 21 -61.38 -43.32 -109.14
N LYS A 22 -61.54 -44.53 -109.67
CA LYS A 22 -60.52 -45.32 -110.39
C LYS A 22 -60.60 -44.89 -111.87
N VAL A 23 -59.57 -45.19 -112.67
CA VAL A 23 -59.45 -44.95 -114.14
C VAL A 23 -58.94 -43.51 -114.42
N VAL A 24 -57.88 -43.19 -115.18
CA VAL A 24 -57.24 -43.76 -116.39
C VAL A 24 -55.73 -43.43 -116.35
N SER A 25 -54.89 -44.38 -116.76
CA SER A 25 -53.53 -44.12 -117.23
C SER A 25 -53.59 -43.48 -118.62
N GLU A 26 -53.65 -42.15 -118.68
CA GLU A 26 -53.40 -41.40 -119.91
C GLU A 26 -52.39 -40.32 -119.56
N GLY A 27 -51.31 -40.26 -120.34
CA GLY A 27 -50.14 -39.44 -120.06
C GLY A 27 -50.53 -38.03 -119.64
N ILE A 28 -50.06 -37.63 -118.46
CA ILE A 28 -50.12 -36.23 -118.04
C ILE A 28 -49.39 -35.45 -119.15
N SER A 29 -50.16 -34.73 -119.97
CA SER A 29 -49.62 -33.78 -120.94
C SER A 29 -48.64 -32.86 -120.22
N GLU A 30 -47.52 -32.51 -120.87
CA GLU A 30 -46.51 -31.61 -120.28
C GLU A 30 -47.15 -30.34 -119.70
N GLN A 31 -48.25 -29.87 -120.30
CA GLN A 31 -49.04 -28.73 -119.85
C GLN A 31 -49.70 -28.89 -118.46
N THR A 32 -50.15 -30.09 -118.08
CA THR A 32 -50.72 -30.32 -116.73
C THR A 32 -49.62 -30.49 -115.68
N LYS A 33 -48.46 -31.04 -116.03
CA LYS A 33 -47.26 -31.04 -115.17
C LYS A 33 -46.74 -29.63 -114.92
N GLU A 34 -46.62 -28.82 -115.98
CA GLU A 34 -46.22 -27.41 -115.89
C GLU A 34 -47.21 -26.60 -115.03
N CYS A 35 -48.52 -26.86 -115.13
CA CYS A 35 -49.52 -26.24 -114.27
C CYS A 35 -49.32 -26.58 -112.78
N TYR A 36 -49.06 -27.86 -112.46
CA TYR A 36 -48.75 -28.27 -111.08
C TYR A 36 -47.39 -27.74 -110.61
N GLU A 37 -46.37 -27.64 -111.48
CA GLU A 37 -45.07 -27.05 -111.14
C GLU A 37 -45.16 -25.55 -110.86
N VAL A 38 -45.99 -24.81 -111.61
CA VAL A 38 -46.28 -23.39 -111.32
C VAL A 38 -47.05 -23.26 -110.01
N GLN A 39 -48.01 -24.16 -109.75
CA GLN A 39 -48.74 -24.19 -108.48
C GLN A 39 -47.83 -24.54 -107.29
N ILE A 40 -46.90 -25.49 -107.45
CA ILE A 40 -45.89 -25.83 -106.45
C ILE A 40 -44.99 -24.63 -106.19
N ARG A 41 -44.49 -23.95 -107.23
CA ARG A 41 -43.70 -22.72 -107.08
C ARG A 41 -44.45 -21.59 -106.37
N ASP A 42 -45.74 -21.39 -106.65
CA ASP A 42 -46.54 -20.41 -105.90
C ASP A 42 -46.75 -20.82 -104.43
N LEU A 43 -47.01 -22.10 -104.17
CA LEU A 43 -47.15 -22.63 -102.80
C LEU A 43 -45.83 -22.56 -102.03
N GLU A 44 -44.71 -22.87 -102.66
CA GLU A 44 -43.35 -22.74 -102.11
C GLU A 44 -43.05 -21.27 -101.82
N GLY A 45 -43.32 -20.35 -102.74
CA GLY A 45 -43.16 -18.91 -102.50
C GLY A 45 -44.08 -18.38 -101.40
N ARG A 46 -45.30 -18.92 -101.24
CA ARG A 46 -46.18 -18.61 -100.11
C ARG A 46 -45.63 -19.16 -98.80
N LEU A 47 -45.06 -20.36 -98.83
CA LEU A 47 -44.44 -21.02 -97.67
C LEU A 47 -43.20 -20.24 -97.22
N GLU A 48 -42.33 -19.83 -98.15
CA GLU A 48 -41.16 -19.00 -97.88
C GLU A 48 -41.53 -17.61 -97.33
N ARG A 49 -42.59 -16.98 -97.85
CA ARG A 49 -43.15 -15.75 -97.27
C ARG A 49 -43.68 -15.96 -95.85
N TYR A 50 -44.32 -17.08 -95.57
CA TYR A 50 -44.79 -17.41 -94.22
C TYR A 50 -43.64 -17.76 -93.28
N GLN A 51 -42.59 -18.45 -93.75
CA GLN A 51 -41.37 -18.69 -92.99
C GLN A 51 -40.66 -17.38 -92.66
N SER A 52 -40.42 -16.53 -93.67
CA SER A 52 -39.81 -15.21 -93.47
C SER A 52 -40.60 -14.35 -92.49
N LYS A 53 -41.95 -14.37 -92.59
CA LYS A 53 -42.82 -13.66 -91.64
C LYS A 53 -42.80 -14.28 -90.25
N TRP A 54 -42.69 -15.60 -90.14
CA TRP A 54 -42.57 -16.29 -88.86
C TRP A 54 -41.23 -15.98 -88.19
N ASP A 55 -40.12 -16.06 -88.94
CA ASP A 55 -38.79 -15.68 -88.48
C ASP A 55 -38.74 -14.21 -88.04
N GLU A 56 -39.36 -13.30 -88.80
CA GLU A 56 -39.49 -11.89 -88.42
C GLU A 56 -40.28 -11.71 -87.12
N ILE A 57 -41.37 -12.45 -86.94
CA ILE A 57 -42.17 -12.42 -85.71
C ILE A 57 -41.36 -12.98 -84.53
N CYS A 58 -40.68 -14.11 -84.71
CA CYS A 58 -39.83 -14.73 -83.70
C CYS A 58 -38.68 -13.81 -83.28
N ALA A 59 -38.01 -13.15 -84.24
CA ALA A 59 -36.98 -12.16 -83.95
C ALA A 59 -37.53 -10.96 -83.16
N LYS A 60 -38.72 -10.45 -83.51
CA LYS A 60 -39.38 -9.37 -82.77
C LYS A 60 -39.83 -9.79 -81.37
N GLU A 61 -40.28 -11.03 -81.21
CA GLU A 61 -40.67 -11.60 -79.92
C GLU A 61 -39.44 -11.72 -79.01
N HIS A 62 -38.35 -12.34 -79.47
CA HIS A 62 -37.10 -12.42 -78.73
C HIS A 62 -36.51 -11.04 -78.39
N LEU A 63 -36.59 -10.07 -79.30
CA LEU A 63 -36.15 -8.70 -79.00
C LEU A 63 -36.98 -8.08 -77.86
N LYS A 64 -38.30 -8.29 -77.85
CA LYS A 64 -39.19 -7.81 -76.78
C LYS A 64 -38.92 -8.54 -75.48
N GLU A 65 -38.75 -9.87 -75.50
CA GLU A 65 -38.38 -10.66 -74.33
C GLU A 65 -37.08 -10.14 -73.71
N SER A 66 -36.04 -9.93 -74.52
CA SER A 66 -34.77 -9.35 -74.06
C SER A 66 -34.94 -7.95 -73.47
N GLN A 67 -35.79 -7.10 -74.06
CA GLN A 67 -36.12 -5.78 -73.51
C GLN A 67 -36.86 -5.89 -72.17
N TYR A 68 -37.83 -6.81 -72.05
CA TYR A 68 -38.53 -7.06 -70.80
C TYR A 68 -37.62 -7.61 -69.71
N GLU A 69 -36.70 -8.51 -70.05
CA GLU A 69 -35.70 -9.02 -69.12
C GLU A 69 -34.76 -7.92 -68.63
N LYS A 70 -34.26 -7.06 -69.54
CA LYS A 70 -33.47 -5.89 -69.17
C LYS A 70 -34.23 -4.97 -68.21
N LEU A 71 -35.45 -4.57 -68.56
CA LEU A 71 -36.29 -3.73 -67.70
C LEU A 71 -36.60 -4.40 -66.34
N SER A 72 -36.80 -5.72 -66.33
CA SER A 72 -37.03 -6.50 -65.11
C SER A 72 -35.77 -6.51 -64.22
N ASN A 73 -34.60 -6.67 -64.82
CA ASN A 73 -33.31 -6.64 -64.12
C ASN A 73 -33.01 -5.23 -63.60
N ASP A 74 -33.15 -4.20 -64.43
CA ASP A 74 -32.97 -2.79 -64.03
C ASP A 74 -33.89 -2.44 -62.85
N LYS A 75 -35.17 -2.86 -62.91
CA LYS A 75 -36.10 -2.66 -61.81
C LYS A 75 -35.64 -3.37 -60.53
N LYS A 76 -35.17 -4.61 -60.62
CA LYS A 76 -34.64 -5.35 -59.46
C LYS A 76 -33.41 -4.67 -58.89
N GLU A 77 -32.50 -4.20 -59.74
CA GLU A 77 -31.28 -3.48 -59.35
C GLU A 77 -31.62 -2.17 -58.64
N ILE A 78 -32.49 -1.34 -59.23
CA ILE A 78 -32.97 -0.09 -58.62
C ILE A 78 -33.63 -0.37 -57.27
N VAL A 79 -34.52 -1.36 -57.19
CA VAL A 79 -35.17 -1.74 -55.91
C VAL A 79 -34.13 -2.23 -54.90
N SER A 80 -33.13 -3.01 -55.32
CA SER A 80 -32.07 -3.47 -54.42
C SER A 80 -31.20 -2.32 -53.92
N PHE A 81 -30.88 -1.35 -54.78
CA PHE A 81 -30.12 -0.15 -54.42
C PHE A 81 -30.90 0.74 -53.44
N LEU A 82 -32.18 0.99 -53.72
CA LEU A 82 -33.05 1.77 -52.83
C LEU A 82 -33.24 1.07 -51.49
N LYS A 83 -33.41 -0.26 -51.46
CA LYS A 83 -33.47 -1.03 -50.21
C LYS A 83 -32.18 -0.95 -49.41
N ARG A 84 -31.02 -1.12 -50.05
CA ARG A 84 -29.72 -0.99 -49.38
C ARG A 84 -29.54 0.41 -48.80
N THR A 85 -29.83 1.44 -49.60
CA THR A 85 -29.71 2.85 -49.16
C THR A 85 -30.68 3.15 -48.02
N LEU A 86 -31.93 2.69 -48.09
CA LEU A 86 -32.91 2.87 -47.02
C LEU A 86 -32.47 2.19 -45.72
N ASN A 87 -31.96 0.96 -45.80
CA ASN A 87 -31.45 0.25 -44.63
C ASN A 87 -30.23 0.96 -44.03
N GLN A 88 -29.28 1.40 -44.85
CA GLN A 88 -28.13 2.19 -44.38
C GLN A 88 -28.58 3.45 -43.64
N ARG A 89 -29.57 4.19 -44.16
CA ARG A 89 -30.14 5.35 -43.45
C ARG A 89 -30.87 4.97 -42.16
N MET A 90 -31.52 3.82 -42.13
CA MET A 90 -32.19 3.32 -40.92
C MET A 90 -31.17 2.95 -39.84
N ASP A 91 -30.08 2.29 -40.21
CA ASP A 91 -28.97 1.94 -39.32
C ASP A 91 -28.29 3.22 -38.80
N GLU A 92 -28.00 4.20 -39.67
CA GLU A 92 -27.47 5.51 -39.27
C GLU A 92 -28.39 6.23 -38.27
N ILE A 93 -29.71 6.19 -38.49
CA ILE A 93 -30.69 6.78 -37.57
C ILE A 93 -30.69 6.03 -36.22
N ALA A 94 -30.57 4.71 -36.23
CA ALA A 94 -30.49 3.90 -35.00
C ALA A 94 -29.22 4.25 -34.21
N ASP A 95 -28.06 4.28 -34.87
CA ASP A 95 -26.78 4.63 -34.25
C ASP A 95 -26.79 6.04 -33.65
N LEU A 96 -27.35 7.02 -34.37
CA LEU A 96 -27.48 8.40 -33.88
C LEU A 96 -28.45 8.50 -32.69
N ASN A 97 -29.54 7.73 -32.69
CA ASN A 97 -30.47 7.69 -31.57
C ASN A 97 -29.83 7.06 -30.33
N ASP A 98 -29.06 5.98 -30.50
CA ASP A 98 -28.34 5.33 -29.39
C ASP A 98 -27.27 6.26 -28.81
N GLN A 99 -26.53 6.99 -29.67
CA GLN A 99 -25.59 8.02 -29.22
C GLN A 99 -26.30 9.16 -28.48
N LEU A 100 -27.45 9.62 -28.98
CA LEU A 100 -28.24 10.67 -28.33
C LEU A 100 -28.74 10.21 -26.96
N LEU A 101 -29.25 8.99 -26.85
CA LEU A 101 -29.69 8.40 -25.58
C LEU A 101 -28.52 8.26 -24.60
N GLY A 102 -27.36 7.79 -25.06
CA GLY A 102 -26.15 7.71 -24.24
C GLY A 102 -25.70 9.07 -23.72
N LEU A 103 -25.68 10.10 -24.58
CA LEU A 103 -25.35 11.47 -24.19
C LEU A 103 -26.37 12.06 -23.21
N GLN A 104 -27.67 11.77 -23.41
CA GLN A 104 -28.72 12.22 -22.50
C GLN A 104 -28.58 11.57 -21.13
N GLN A 105 -28.32 10.26 -21.06
CA GLN A 105 -28.07 9.54 -19.81
C GLN A 105 -26.82 10.05 -19.09
N ALA A 106 -25.72 10.29 -19.82
CA ALA A 106 -24.49 10.85 -19.25
C ALA A 106 -24.73 12.25 -18.67
N LYS A 107 -25.43 13.11 -19.41
CA LYS A 107 -25.81 14.45 -18.95
C LYS A 107 -26.69 14.40 -17.69
N ASP A 108 -27.67 13.51 -17.63
CA ASP A 108 -28.54 13.41 -16.47
C ASP A 108 -27.80 12.81 -15.26
N ALA A 109 -26.90 11.85 -15.45
CA ALA A 109 -26.01 11.35 -14.40
C ALA A 109 -25.06 12.42 -13.85
N GLU A 110 -24.49 13.26 -14.72
CA GLU A 110 -23.66 14.41 -14.30
C GLU A 110 -24.46 15.42 -13.50
N LYS A 111 -25.69 15.76 -13.92
CA LYS A 111 -26.57 16.64 -13.15
C LYS A 111 -26.88 16.06 -11.78
N ASP A 112 -27.26 14.79 -11.69
CA ASP A 112 -27.57 14.13 -10.42
C ASP A 112 -26.35 14.14 -9.49
N ALA A 113 -25.14 13.93 -10.04
CA ALA A 113 -23.89 14.03 -9.28
C ALA A 113 -23.62 15.46 -8.77
N TYR A 114 -23.82 16.48 -9.61
CA TYR A 114 -23.67 17.87 -9.19
C TYR A 114 -24.73 18.31 -8.18
N GLU A 115 -25.97 17.87 -8.33
CA GLU A 115 -27.05 18.12 -7.36
C GLU A 115 -26.76 17.46 -6.02
N ALA A 116 -26.25 16.22 -6.02
CA ALA A 116 -25.80 15.53 -4.82
C ALA A 116 -24.64 16.26 -4.13
N GLN A 117 -23.62 16.70 -4.88
CA GLN A 117 -22.51 17.50 -4.33
C GLN A 117 -23.00 18.83 -3.74
N LEU A 118 -23.91 19.51 -4.44
CA LEU A 118 -24.48 20.77 -3.95
C LEU A 118 -25.31 20.54 -2.67
N ALA A 119 -26.08 19.47 -2.60
CA ALA A 119 -26.85 19.09 -1.42
C ALA A 119 -25.92 18.75 -0.25
N GLN A 120 -24.85 18.00 -0.50
CA GLN A 120 -23.83 17.68 0.50
C GLN A 120 -23.18 18.95 1.06
N VAL A 121 -22.67 19.83 0.20
CA VAL A 121 -22.05 21.09 0.63
C VAL A 121 -23.03 21.96 1.41
N ARG A 122 -24.30 22.03 1.01
CA ARG A 122 -25.34 22.74 1.76
C ARG A 122 -25.56 22.13 3.15
N HIS A 123 -25.58 20.81 3.25
CA HIS A 123 -25.72 20.12 4.54
C HIS A 123 -24.52 20.38 5.44
N GLU A 124 -23.29 20.25 4.93
CA GLU A 124 -22.06 20.55 5.68
C GLU A 124 -21.99 22.01 6.16
N LEU A 125 -22.41 22.96 5.31
CA LEU A 125 -22.51 24.37 5.71
C LEU A 125 -23.58 24.60 6.79
N GLN A 126 -24.70 23.89 6.71
CA GLN A 126 -25.75 23.99 7.71
C GLN A 126 -25.29 23.39 9.05
N ASP A 127 -24.62 22.23 9.04
CA ASP A 127 -24.09 21.57 10.24
C ASP A 127 -23.00 22.42 10.90
N THR A 128 -22.09 23.00 10.10
CA THR A 128 -21.06 23.91 10.63
C THR A 128 -21.66 25.17 11.22
N LYS A 129 -22.70 25.73 10.60
CA LYS A 129 -23.46 26.85 11.15
C LYS A 129 -24.13 26.48 12.47
N GLU A 130 -24.79 25.33 12.56
CA GLU A 130 -25.44 24.86 13.78
C GLU A 130 -24.42 24.62 14.90
N ARG A 131 -23.29 23.99 14.59
CA ARG A 131 -22.17 23.80 15.53
C ARG A 131 -21.66 25.13 16.06
N LEU A 132 -21.31 26.08 15.18
CA LEU A 132 -20.83 27.41 15.59
C LEU A 132 -21.89 28.19 16.38
N THR A 133 -23.16 28.04 16.03
CA THR A 133 -24.27 28.66 16.77
C THR A 133 -24.37 28.08 18.18
N SER A 134 -24.24 26.76 18.32
CA SER A 134 -24.24 26.08 19.63
C SER A 134 -23.05 26.49 20.50
N GLU A 135 -21.85 26.63 19.90
CA GLU A 135 -20.65 27.12 20.56
C GLU A 135 -20.82 28.57 21.03
N ASN A 136 -21.37 29.44 20.17
CA ASN A 136 -21.69 30.81 20.55
C ASN A 136 -22.70 30.90 21.69
N MET A 137 -23.75 30.06 21.70
CA MET A 137 -24.71 30.01 22.81
C MET A 137 -24.03 29.56 24.12
N LEU A 138 -23.15 28.56 24.04
CA LEU A 138 -22.40 28.07 25.19
C LEU A 138 -21.43 29.14 25.72
N LEU A 139 -20.72 29.83 24.84
CA LEU A 139 -19.84 30.95 25.19
C LEU A 139 -20.63 32.11 25.81
N ALA A 140 -21.80 32.44 25.27
CA ALA A 140 -22.69 33.44 25.85
C ALA A 140 -23.14 33.04 27.27
N GLY A 141 -23.47 31.76 27.49
CA GLY A 141 -23.79 31.23 28.82
C GLY A 141 -22.61 31.33 29.80
N LYS A 142 -21.39 30.97 29.35
CA LYS A 142 -20.15 31.15 30.14
C LYS A 142 -19.91 32.61 30.49
N LEU A 143 -20.09 33.52 29.54
CA LEU A 143 -19.91 34.95 29.74
C LEU A 143 -20.92 35.50 30.74
N ALA A 144 -22.18 35.08 30.68
CA ALA A 144 -23.19 35.43 31.67
C ALA A 144 -22.81 34.94 33.08
N SER A 145 -22.33 33.70 33.23
CA SER A 145 -21.86 33.18 34.53
C SER A 145 -20.64 33.93 35.07
N LEU A 146 -19.76 34.39 34.17
CA LEU A 146 -18.58 35.16 34.55
C LEU A 146 -18.97 36.57 34.99
N GLU A 147 -19.93 37.19 34.31
CA GLU A 147 -20.48 38.48 34.73
C GLU A 147 -21.20 38.38 36.08
N GLU A 148 -21.97 37.31 36.30
CA GLU A 148 -22.59 37.05 37.60
C GLU A 148 -21.53 36.91 38.71
N PHE A 149 -20.46 36.14 38.46
CA PHE A 149 -19.34 36.03 39.39
C PHE A 149 -18.65 37.38 39.65
N ARG A 150 -18.49 38.21 38.61
CA ARG A 150 -17.92 39.56 38.71
C ARG A 150 -18.75 40.43 39.63
N VAL A 151 -20.07 40.46 39.43
CA VAL A 151 -21.02 41.22 40.26
C VAL A 151 -21.02 40.71 41.70
N GLN A 152 -21.07 39.39 41.92
CA GLN A 152 -21.01 38.80 43.27
C GLN A 152 -19.71 39.17 43.99
N LYS A 153 -18.58 39.17 43.28
CA LYS A 153 -17.29 39.60 43.83
C LYS A 153 -17.32 41.08 44.23
N GLU A 154 -17.84 41.96 43.38
CA GLU A 154 -17.98 43.39 43.70
C GLU A 154 -18.88 43.63 44.90
N GLU A 155 -20.02 42.94 44.99
CA GLU A 155 -20.92 43.02 46.14
C GLU A 155 -20.22 42.55 47.43
N LEU A 156 -19.47 41.45 47.37
CA LEU A 156 -18.74 40.92 48.51
C LEU A 156 -17.62 41.87 48.95
N MET A 157 -16.86 42.41 48.01
CA MET A 157 -15.84 43.43 48.28
C MET A 157 -16.45 44.69 48.90
N GLY A 158 -17.61 45.13 48.41
CA GLY A 158 -18.37 46.22 49.01
C GLY A 158 -18.77 45.93 50.45
N LYS A 159 -19.28 44.73 50.74
CA LYS A 159 -19.59 44.30 52.12
C LYS A 159 -18.35 44.32 53.02
N PHE A 160 -17.21 43.80 52.55
CA PHE A 160 -15.96 43.85 53.30
C PHE A 160 -15.53 45.28 53.61
N ALA A 161 -15.54 46.19 52.62
CA ALA A 161 -15.20 47.59 52.84
C ALA A 161 -16.09 48.25 53.91
N THR A 162 -17.41 47.99 53.88
CA THR A 162 -18.32 48.53 54.91
C THR A 162 -18.09 47.93 56.31
N LEU A 163 -17.65 46.67 56.40
CA LEU A 163 -17.33 46.04 57.68
C LEU A 163 -16.00 46.55 58.23
N GLU A 164 -15.00 46.74 57.38
CA GLU A 164 -13.72 47.35 57.75
C GLU A 164 -13.90 48.79 58.26
N GLU A 165 -14.74 49.58 57.59
CA GLU A 165 -15.09 50.94 58.03
C GLU A 165 -15.76 50.92 59.40
N LYS A 166 -16.78 50.08 59.61
CA LYS A 166 -17.45 49.92 60.91
C LYS A 166 -16.49 49.47 62.01
N LEU A 167 -15.57 48.55 61.71
CA LEU A 167 -14.60 48.05 62.67
C LEU A 167 -13.62 49.16 63.06
N LYS A 168 -13.17 49.96 62.09
CA LYS A 168 -12.32 51.12 62.33
C LYS A 168 -13.02 52.19 63.18
N ASP A 169 -14.30 52.46 62.92
CA ASP A 169 -15.11 53.38 63.72
C ASP A 169 -15.25 52.87 65.17
N GLN A 170 -15.54 51.57 65.35
CA GLN A 170 -15.61 50.95 66.67
C GLN A 170 -14.27 51.01 67.41
N GLU A 171 -13.15 50.74 66.73
CA GLU A 171 -11.82 50.89 67.33
C GLU A 171 -11.55 52.33 67.78
N GLN A 172 -11.95 53.31 66.97
CA GLN A 172 -11.77 54.72 67.30
C GLN A 172 -12.64 55.11 68.50
N GLU A 173 -13.90 54.70 68.53
CA GLU A 173 -14.81 54.91 69.67
C GLU A 173 -14.28 54.23 70.94
N HIS A 174 -13.74 53.01 70.83
CA HIS A 174 -13.11 52.31 71.94
C HIS A 174 -11.84 53.00 72.45
N LYS A 175 -10.99 53.54 71.55
CA LYS A 175 -9.82 54.33 71.94
C LYS A 175 -10.22 55.61 72.65
N GLU A 176 -11.25 56.30 72.17
CA GLU A 176 -11.76 57.53 72.79
C GLU A 176 -12.37 57.26 74.17
N THR A 177 -13.18 56.21 74.29
CA THR A 177 -13.77 55.82 75.59
C THR A 177 -12.70 55.38 76.59
N MET A 178 -11.69 54.61 76.17
CA MET A 178 -10.52 54.28 76.98
C MET A 178 -9.79 55.53 77.45
N TYR A 179 -9.50 56.46 76.55
CA TYR A 179 -8.84 57.72 76.90
C TYR A 179 -9.63 58.55 77.92
N ILE A 180 -10.96 58.65 77.76
CA ILE A 180 -11.84 59.34 78.71
C ILE A 180 -11.83 58.65 80.08
N LEU A 181 -11.91 57.32 80.10
CA LEU A 181 -11.87 56.53 81.33
C LEU A 181 -10.53 56.65 82.05
N GLU A 182 -9.41 56.55 81.32
CA GLU A 182 -8.06 56.74 81.85
C GLU A 182 -7.89 58.14 82.42
N LYS A 183 -8.30 59.18 81.67
CA LYS A 183 -8.27 60.57 82.14
C LYS A 183 -9.08 60.73 83.42
N LYS A 184 -10.29 60.17 83.49
CA LYS A 184 -11.14 60.22 84.68
C LYS A 184 -10.48 59.48 85.85
N ALA A 185 -9.95 58.28 85.63
CA ALA A 185 -9.27 57.50 86.66
C ALA A 185 -8.02 58.21 87.21
N VAL A 186 -7.24 58.87 86.34
CA VAL A 186 -6.08 59.69 86.75
C VAL A 186 -6.52 60.86 87.63
N LEU A 187 -7.56 61.61 87.20
CA LEU A 187 -8.11 62.72 87.97
C LEU A 187 -8.68 62.27 89.32
N ASP A 188 -9.43 61.16 89.35
CA ASP A 188 -10.00 60.60 90.58
C ASP A 188 -8.89 60.07 91.50
N LYS A 189 -7.85 59.43 90.96
CA LYS A 189 -6.68 58.98 91.73
C LYS A 189 -5.93 60.17 92.33
N ASP A 190 -5.73 61.25 91.57
CA ASP A 190 -5.07 62.45 92.09
C ASP A 190 -5.95 63.20 93.11
N ARG A 191 -7.28 63.23 92.92
CA ARG A 191 -8.20 63.72 93.94
C ARG A 191 -8.09 62.90 95.23
N LEU A 192 -8.14 61.57 95.12
CA LEU A 192 -8.05 60.67 96.25
C LEU A 192 -6.67 60.75 96.93
N LYS A 193 -5.58 60.89 96.18
CA LYS A 193 -4.24 61.14 96.75
C LYS A 193 -4.22 62.46 97.53
N LYS A 194 -4.79 63.54 97.00
CA LYS A 194 -4.87 64.83 97.71
C LYS A 194 -5.66 64.68 99.01
N GLU A 195 -6.82 64.03 98.96
CA GLU A 195 -7.63 63.74 100.15
C GLU A 195 -6.89 62.84 101.15
N MET A 196 -6.21 61.80 100.67
CA MET A 196 -5.43 60.88 101.51
C MET A 196 -4.22 61.57 102.13
N VAL A 197 -3.45 62.36 101.36
CA VAL A 197 -2.33 63.16 101.88
C VAL A 197 -2.83 64.17 102.88
N GLN A 198 -3.97 64.82 102.63
CA GLN A 198 -4.57 65.73 103.59
C GLN A 198 -4.95 64.99 104.88
N ARG A 199 -5.69 63.86 104.80
CA ARG A 199 -6.05 63.05 105.97
C ARG A 199 -4.84 62.47 106.68
N VAL A 200 -3.85 61.95 105.97
CA VAL A 200 -2.59 61.44 106.53
C VAL A 200 -1.79 62.59 107.11
N SER A 201 -1.82 63.80 106.56
CA SER A 201 -1.17 64.96 107.18
C SER A 201 -1.88 65.37 108.46
N THR A 202 -3.22 65.35 108.49
CA THR A 202 -4.01 65.61 109.69
C THR A 202 -3.76 64.54 110.73
N VAL A 203 -3.93 63.27 110.36
CA VAL A 203 -3.67 62.11 111.22
C VAL A 203 -2.20 62.05 111.61
N ALA A 204 -1.22 62.32 110.75
CA ALA A 204 0.18 62.34 111.14
C ALA A 204 0.53 63.56 111.97
N ALA A 205 -0.16 64.69 111.85
CA ALA A 205 0.00 65.81 112.78
C ALA A 205 -0.58 65.44 114.16
N GLU A 206 -1.76 64.82 114.20
CA GLU A 206 -2.39 64.29 115.40
C GLU A 206 -1.55 63.17 116.01
N PHE A 207 -1.12 62.19 115.22
CA PHE A 207 -0.30 61.05 115.62
C PHE A 207 1.12 61.47 115.95
N ARG A 208 1.76 62.43 115.29
CA ARG A 208 3.06 62.99 115.76
C ARG A 208 2.86 63.70 117.10
N ARG A 209 1.75 64.41 117.29
CA ARG A 209 1.42 65.05 118.56
C ARG A 209 1.14 64.02 119.68
N GLU A 210 0.44 62.93 119.38
CA GLU A 210 0.08 61.85 120.32
C GLU A 210 1.24 60.86 120.56
N SER A 211 1.94 60.45 119.50
CA SER A 211 3.07 59.50 119.47
C SER A 211 4.35 60.09 120.04
N ASN A 212 4.68 61.35 119.71
CA ASN A 212 5.84 62.00 120.31
C ASN A 212 5.60 62.26 121.81
N ASN A 213 4.33 62.24 122.25
CA ASN A 213 3.93 62.20 123.66
C ASN A 213 3.88 60.79 124.27
N GLN A 214 3.84 59.67 123.51
CA GLN A 214 3.55 58.33 124.07
C GLN A 214 4.25 57.09 123.46
N MET A 215 5.06 57.14 122.40
CA MET A 215 5.59 55.91 121.78
C MET A 215 6.93 55.42 122.35
N ALA A 216 6.94 54.16 122.81
CA ALA A 216 8.14 53.39 123.14
C ALA A 216 8.84 52.83 121.88
N GLU A 217 10.17 52.70 121.95
CA GLU A 217 11.09 52.29 120.87
C GLU A 217 10.70 50.99 120.14
N THR A 218 10.09 50.02 120.82
CA THR A 218 9.74 48.70 120.27
C THR A 218 8.80 48.77 119.07
N THR A 219 7.83 49.68 119.08
CA THR A 219 6.86 49.85 117.99
C THR A 219 7.50 50.48 116.75
N LYS A 220 8.52 51.33 116.92
CA LYS A 220 9.31 51.89 115.81
C LYS A 220 10.11 50.81 115.10
N ARG A 221 10.54 49.76 115.80
CA ARG A 221 11.30 48.64 115.22
C ARG A 221 10.42 47.74 114.36
N ALA A 222 9.21 47.40 114.81
CA ALA A 222 8.26 46.58 114.05
C ALA A 222 7.86 47.23 112.71
N ILE A 223 7.72 48.57 112.67
CA ILE A 223 7.46 49.30 111.42
C ILE A 223 8.61 49.16 110.43
N ARG A 224 9.87 49.26 110.91
CA ARG A 224 11.05 49.09 110.05
C ARG A 224 11.13 47.68 109.47
N GLU A 225 10.82 46.65 110.26
CA GLU A 225 10.76 45.27 109.78
C GLU A 225 9.64 45.06 108.75
N ASN A 226 8.44 45.62 108.97
CA ASN A 226 7.36 45.54 107.98
C ASN A 226 7.69 46.23 106.65
N VAL A 227 8.39 47.38 106.70
CA VAL A 227 8.89 48.06 105.49
C VAL A 227 9.91 47.19 104.76
N SER A 228 10.81 46.53 105.51
CA SER A 228 11.80 45.61 104.92
C SER A 228 11.13 44.40 104.26
N ILE A 229 10.11 43.80 104.89
CA ILE A 229 9.36 42.67 104.33
C ILE A 229 8.58 43.11 103.07
N SER A 230 7.97 44.29 103.11
CA SER A 230 7.24 44.84 101.95
C SER A 230 8.18 45.07 100.75
N LEU A 231 9.40 45.53 101.00
CA LEU A 231 10.42 45.68 99.95
C LEU A 231 10.83 44.33 99.35
N GLN A 232 10.96 43.29 100.17
CA GLN A 232 11.26 41.94 99.69
C GLN A 232 10.11 41.34 98.88
N LEU A 233 8.85 41.55 99.29
CA LEU A 233 7.67 41.13 98.53
C LEU A 233 7.59 41.83 97.16
N SER A 234 7.92 43.12 97.08
CA SER A 234 7.99 43.84 95.80
C SER A 234 9.01 43.19 94.86
N LYS A 235 10.22 42.89 95.35
CA LYS A 235 11.26 42.22 94.54
C LYS A 235 10.83 40.83 94.06
N MET A 236 10.15 40.06 94.91
CA MET A 236 9.59 38.75 94.53
C MET A 236 8.50 38.89 93.45
N SER A 237 7.64 39.91 93.56
CA SER A 237 6.61 40.20 92.57
C SER A 237 7.23 40.59 91.22
N ASP A 238 8.24 41.46 91.22
CA ASP A 238 8.96 41.86 90.00
C ASP A 238 9.57 40.64 89.30
N LYS A 239 10.20 39.74 90.08
CA LYS A 239 10.76 38.49 89.54
C LYS A 239 9.68 37.56 88.98
N SER A 240 8.50 37.50 89.61
CA SER A 240 7.38 36.71 89.09
C SER A 240 6.86 37.25 87.76
N ILE A 241 6.82 38.58 87.59
CA ILE A 241 6.40 39.22 86.33
C ILE A 241 7.41 38.92 85.22
N GLU A 242 8.71 39.01 85.50
CA GLU A 242 9.77 38.64 84.54
C GLU A 242 9.63 37.19 84.06
N LEU A 243 9.37 36.25 84.98
CA LEU A 243 9.20 34.83 84.62
C LEU A 243 7.94 34.59 83.77
N ILE A 244 6.85 35.31 84.04
CA ILE A 244 5.62 35.23 83.22
C ILE A 244 5.93 35.76 81.80
N SER A 245 6.59 36.91 81.70
CA SER A 245 7.05 37.48 80.43
C SER A 245 7.93 36.50 79.64
N GLU A 246 8.91 35.87 80.29
CA GLU A 246 9.76 34.86 79.65
C GLU A 246 8.96 33.64 79.19
N ASN A 247 8.00 33.18 80.00
CA ASN A 247 7.13 32.07 79.63
C ASN A 247 6.26 32.38 78.41
N ASP A 248 5.72 33.60 78.31
CA ASP A 248 4.91 34.02 77.18
C ASP A 248 5.75 34.15 75.90
N LEU A 249 6.97 34.70 75.99
CA LEU A 249 7.92 34.70 74.86
C LEU A 249 8.27 33.28 74.39
N LEU A 250 8.45 32.34 75.33
CA LEU A 250 8.69 30.94 75.00
C LEU A 250 7.47 30.29 74.33
N LYS A 251 6.24 30.60 74.76
CA LYS A 251 5.02 30.13 74.09
C LYS A 251 4.90 30.68 72.67
N ASP A 252 5.18 31.97 72.47
CA ASP A 252 5.15 32.59 71.15
C ASP A 252 6.17 31.93 70.21
N ARG A 253 7.40 31.72 70.70
CA ARG A 253 8.44 31.01 69.94
C ARG A 253 8.04 29.57 69.63
N ASN A 254 7.41 28.87 70.57
CA ASN A 254 6.93 27.51 70.34
C ASN A 254 5.80 27.49 69.31
N SER A 255 4.87 28.44 69.36
CA SER A 255 3.81 28.60 68.36
C SER A 255 4.38 28.84 66.96
N GLU A 256 5.39 29.70 66.84
CA GLU A 256 6.08 29.96 65.58
C GLU A 256 6.78 28.72 65.03
N LEU A 257 7.49 27.98 65.89
CA LEU A 257 8.12 26.71 65.50
C LEU A 257 7.08 25.67 65.05
N THR A 258 5.93 25.58 65.72
CA THR A 258 4.85 24.67 65.29
C THR A 258 4.28 25.03 63.92
N LYS A 259 4.12 26.33 63.61
CA LYS A 259 3.70 26.77 62.26
C LYS A 259 4.74 26.44 61.20
N GLN A 260 6.02 26.63 61.52
CA GLN A 260 7.11 26.27 60.59
C GLN A 260 7.15 24.76 60.31
N LEU A 261 6.91 23.93 61.33
CA LEU A 261 6.81 22.48 61.14
C LEU A 261 5.62 22.10 60.25
N GLU A 262 4.45 22.71 60.45
CA GLU A 262 3.28 22.46 59.62
C GLU A 262 3.53 22.77 58.14
N VAL A 263 4.14 23.94 57.85
CA VAL A 263 4.52 24.31 56.48
C VAL A 263 5.53 23.34 55.88
N LEU A 264 6.52 22.87 56.67
CA LEU A 264 7.48 21.88 56.20
C LEU A 264 6.83 20.53 55.91
N GLU A 265 5.90 20.07 56.74
CA GLU A 265 5.15 18.83 56.50
C GLU A 265 4.26 18.93 55.25
N GLU A 266 3.63 20.08 55.00
CA GLU A 266 2.86 20.31 53.78
C GLU A 266 3.75 20.28 52.53
N ASN A 267 4.91 20.95 52.59
CA ASN A 267 5.89 20.92 51.51
C ASN A 267 6.40 19.50 51.25
N GLU A 268 6.67 18.70 52.29
CA GLU A 268 7.06 17.30 52.14
C GLU A 268 5.96 16.48 51.44
N LYS A 269 4.70 16.64 51.87
CA LYS A 269 3.55 15.97 51.23
C LYS A 269 3.43 16.35 49.76
N GLU A 270 3.66 17.62 49.41
CA GLU A 270 3.63 18.08 48.02
C GLU A 270 4.81 17.53 47.20
N LEU A 271 6.02 17.52 47.78
CA LEU A 271 7.20 16.90 47.15
C LEU A 271 6.99 15.41 46.88
N VAL A 272 6.39 14.66 47.81
CA VAL A 272 6.07 13.24 47.62
C VAL A 272 5.04 13.06 46.49
N LYS A 273 4.00 13.89 46.43
CA LYS A 273 3.02 13.87 45.32
C LYS A 273 3.67 14.15 43.97
N ASN A 274 4.53 15.16 43.90
CA ASN A 274 5.27 15.52 42.69
C ASN A 274 6.28 14.44 42.30
N ASN A 275 6.94 13.81 43.27
CA ASN A 275 7.83 12.69 43.00
C ASN A 275 7.06 11.49 42.42
N LEU A 276 5.88 11.17 42.98
CA LEU A 276 5.03 10.10 42.49
C LEU A 276 4.50 10.37 41.07
N SER A 277 4.10 11.62 40.77
CA SER A 277 3.67 11.99 39.41
C SER A 277 4.83 11.90 38.41
N ASN A 278 6.01 12.40 38.78
CA ASN A 278 7.22 12.27 37.96
C ASN A 278 7.60 10.80 37.74
N GLN A 279 7.50 9.95 38.76
CA GLN A 279 7.76 8.52 38.63
C GLN A 279 6.77 7.84 37.67
N LYS A 280 5.49 8.23 37.68
CA LYS A 280 4.49 7.77 36.69
C LYS A 280 4.87 8.20 35.28
N VAL A 281 5.28 9.46 35.08
CA VAL A 281 5.74 9.96 33.78
C VAL A 281 6.95 9.18 33.28
N ILE A 282 7.95 8.96 34.15
CA ILE A 282 9.14 8.17 33.81
C ILE A 282 8.74 6.75 33.41
N ARG A 283 7.81 6.12 34.13
CA ARG A 283 7.30 4.78 33.76
C ARG A 283 6.62 4.80 32.39
N MET A 284 5.70 5.73 32.14
CA MET A 284 5.04 5.85 30.83
C MET A 284 6.03 6.10 29.68
N LEU A 285 7.03 6.94 29.90
CA LEU A 285 8.09 7.17 28.91
C LEU A 285 8.96 5.93 28.69
N THR A 286 9.24 5.17 29.76
CA THR A 286 10.01 3.92 29.68
C THR A 286 9.24 2.87 28.90
N ASP A 287 7.95 2.70 29.17
CA ASP A 287 7.06 1.79 28.44
C ASP A 287 6.97 2.19 26.96
N LYS A 288 6.87 3.49 26.66
CA LYS A 288 6.89 3.99 25.28
C LYS A 288 8.22 3.72 24.57
N CYS A 289 9.35 3.90 25.24
CA CYS A 289 10.65 3.56 24.68
C CYS A 289 10.78 2.06 24.41
N GLN A 290 10.25 1.20 25.29
CA GLN A 290 10.23 -0.25 25.08
C GLN A 290 9.38 -0.62 23.86
N GLN A 291 8.16 -0.07 23.75
CA GLN A 291 7.31 -0.27 22.57
C GLN A 291 8.00 0.20 21.28
N GLN A 292 8.68 1.35 21.32
CA GLN A 292 9.44 1.83 20.17
C GLN A 292 10.59 0.89 19.82
N GLN A 293 11.32 0.35 20.80
CA GLN A 293 12.36 -0.63 20.57
C GLN A 293 11.80 -1.90 19.92
N GLU A 294 10.69 -2.45 20.42
CA GLU A 294 10.03 -3.62 19.83
C GLU A 294 9.63 -3.37 18.37
N THR A 295 9.12 -2.17 18.05
CA THR A 295 8.80 -1.82 16.66
C THR A 295 10.03 -1.70 15.78
N LEU A 296 11.15 -1.18 16.31
CA LEU A 296 12.41 -1.11 15.58
C LEU A 296 12.96 -2.51 15.33
N ASP A 297 12.96 -3.39 16.33
CA ASP A 297 13.40 -4.78 16.20
C ASP A 297 12.56 -5.51 15.14
N LEU A 298 11.23 -5.31 15.13
CA LEU A 298 10.35 -5.86 14.10
C LEU A 298 10.69 -5.31 12.71
N LEU A 299 10.92 -4.01 12.58
CA LEU A 299 11.32 -3.40 11.31
C LEU A 299 12.67 -3.94 10.82
N GLU A 300 13.66 -4.09 11.70
CA GLU A 300 14.94 -4.70 11.38
C GLU A 300 14.76 -6.13 10.88
N HIS A 301 13.95 -6.96 11.57
CA HIS A 301 13.63 -8.30 11.09
C HIS A 301 12.97 -8.31 9.71
N THR A 302 12.01 -7.42 9.46
CA THR A 302 11.39 -7.31 8.13
C THR A 302 12.37 -6.85 7.06
N GLN A 303 13.27 -5.93 7.39
CA GLN A 303 14.30 -5.46 6.47
C GLN A 303 15.29 -6.58 6.13
N HIS A 304 15.68 -7.38 7.13
CA HIS A 304 16.51 -8.57 6.90
C HIS A 304 15.81 -9.57 5.97
N ALA A 305 14.54 -9.90 6.21
CA ALA A 305 13.77 -10.79 5.35
C ALA A 305 13.62 -10.25 3.92
N LEU A 306 13.43 -8.93 3.76
CA LEU A 306 13.39 -8.30 2.43
C LEU A 306 14.74 -8.39 1.70
N ASN A 307 15.85 -8.18 2.43
CA ASN A 307 17.20 -8.32 1.85
C ASN A 307 17.48 -9.76 1.42
N GLU A 308 17.07 -10.76 2.21
CA GLU A 308 17.16 -12.17 1.85
C GLU A 308 16.36 -12.48 0.58
N LEU A 309 15.10 -12.03 0.51
CA LEU A 309 14.25 -12.22 -0.66
C LEU A 309 14.80 -11.52 -1.91
N GLN A 310 15.41 -10.33 -1.76
CA GLN A 310 16.10 -9.64 -2.86
C GLN A 310 17.31 -10.43 -3.37
N SER A 311 18.09 -11.03 -2.46
CA SER A 311 19.21 -11.91 -2.82
C SER A 311 18.72 -13.14 -3.59
N GLU A 312 17.66 -13.80 -3.11
CA GLU A 312 17.03 -14.91 -3.82
C GLU A 312 16.52 -14.50 -5.20
N GLN A 313 15.87 -13.34 -5.31
CA GLN A 313 15.41 -12.82 -6.60
C GLN A 313 16.59 -12.58 -7.56
N HIS A 314 17.71 -12.06 -7.06
CA HIS A 314 18.91 -11.86 -7.86
C HIS A 314 19.49 -13.20 -8.34
N ASN A 315 19.56 -14.20 -7.46
CA ASN A 315 20.02 -15.54 -7.80
C ASN A 315 19.12 -16.19 -8.87
N LEU A 316 17.80 -16.15 -8.70
CA LEU A 316 16.84 -16.68 -9.69
C LEU A 316 16.93 -15.96 -11.04
N LYS A 317 17.13 -14.63 -11.04
CA LYS A 317 17.34 -13.87 -12.28
C LYS A 317 18.62 -14.32 -12.98
N HIS A 318 19.70 -14.51 -12.23
CA HIS A 318 20.97 -14.99 -12.77
C HIS A 318 20.84 -16.42 -13.32
N GLU A 319 20.19 -17.33 -12.60
CA GLU A 319 19.90 -18.69 -13.09
C GLU A 319 19.04 -18.68 -14.37
N SER A 320 18.00 -17.84 -14.40
CA SER A 320 17.17 -17.67 -15.59
C SER A 320 17.98 -17.18 -16.80
N GLN A 321 18.90 -16.22 -16.59
CA GLN A 321 19.80 -15.76 -17.65
C GLN A 321 20.76 -16.87 -18.13
N GLN A 322 21.32 -17.65 -17.20
CA GLN A 322 22.17 -18.79 -17.56
C GLN A 322 21.41 -19.85 -18.36
N LEU A 323 20.17 -20.16 -17.95
CA LEU A 323 19.32 -21.09 -18.69
C LEU A 323 18.99 -20.57 -20.09
N LYS A 324 18.69 -19.27 -20.24
CA LYS A 324 18.48 -18.64 -21.56
C LYS A 324 19.73 -18.73 -22.44
N GLN A 325 20.92 -18.49 -21.90
CA GLN A 325 22.17 -18.64 -22.64
C GLN A 325 22.40 -20.09 -23.09
N LYS A 326 22.14 -21.07 -22.21
CA LYS A 326 22.21 -22.50 -22.57
C LYS A 326 21.21 -22.86 -23.67
N LEU A 327 19.99 -22.34 -23.58
CA LEU A 327 18.95 -22.56 -24.59
C LEU A 327 19.39 -22.02 -25.95
N LEU A 328 19.93 -20.79 -25.99
CA LEU A 328 20.50 -20.20 -27.21
C LEU A 328 21.67 -21.03 -27.77
N SER A 329 22.55 -21.56 -26.93
CA SER A 329 23.62 -22.45 -27.43
C SER A 329 23.06 -23.74 -28.03
N PHE A 330 22.04 -24.34 -27.41
CA PHE A 330 21.38 -25.53 -27.95
C PHE A 330 20.60 -25.24 -29.23
N GLU A 331 19.93 -24.09 -29.34
CA GLU A 331 19.28 -23.65 -30.58
C GLU A 331 20.29 -23.49 -31.71
N ASN A 332 21.46 -22.91 -31.43
CA ASN A 332 22.54 -22.77 -32.41
C ASN A 332 23.12 -24.14 -32.82
N GLU A 333 23.30 -25.06 -31.88
CA GLU A 333 23.74 -26.44 -32.18
C GLU A 333 22.69 -27.19 -33.00
N LEU A 334 21.41 -27.06 -32.65
CA LEU A 334 20.31 -27.63 -33.41
C LEU A 334 20.29 -27.05 -34.82
N HIS A 335 20.47 -25.74 -34.97
CA HIS A 335 20.53 -25.10 -36.28
C HIS A 335 21.69 -25.66 -37.14
N LYS A 336 22.90 -25.78 -36.58
CA LYS A 336 24.04 -26.40 -37.26
C LYS A 336 23.75 -27.83 -37.69
N THR A 337 23.25 -28.66 -36.77
CA THR A 337 22.92 -30.06 -37.09
C THR A 337 21.81 -30.18 -38.14
N THR A 338 20.82 -29.29 -38.14
CA THR A 338 19.81 -29.23 -39.21
C THR A 338 20.41 -28.85 -40.56
N GLN A 339 21.30 -27.85 -40.62
CA GLN A 339 22.01 -27.49 -41.84
C GLN A 339 22.89 -28.63 -42.35
N ASP A 340 23.62 -29.30 -41.46
CA ASP A 340 24.44 -30.46 -41.80
C ASP A 340 23.58 -31.60 -42.34
N LYS A 341 22.43 -31.88 -41.70
CA LYS A 341 21.46 -32.88 -42.15
C LYS A 341 20.89 -32.54 -43.53
N GLU A 342 20.54 -31.28 -43.78
CA GLU A 342 20.08 -30.83 -45.10
C GLU A 342 21.18 -30.95 -46.15
N GLY A 343 22.42 -30.62 -45.81
CA GLY A 343 23.59 -30.78 -46.67
C GLY A 343 23.83 -32.23 -47.06
N LEU A 344 23.81 -33.15 -46.08
CA LEU A 344 23.90 -34.59 -46.30
C LEU A 344 22.72 -35.12 -47.14
N SER A 345 21.51 -34.62 -46.90
CA SER A 345 20.34 -35.00 -47.70
C SER A 345 20.47 -34.56 -49.15
N ARG A 346 21.03 -33.36 -49.42
CA ARG A 346 21.34 -32.90 -50.78
C ARG A 346 22.38 -33.78 -51.45
N GLN A 347 23.49 -34.08 -50.75
CA GLN A 347 24.52 -34.98 -51.28
C GLN A 347 23.97 -36.38 -51.59
N LEU A 348 23.12 -36.92 -50.71
CA LEU A 348 22.48 -38.21 -50.94
C LEU A 348 21.58 -38.18 -52.19
N GLU A 349 20.84 -37.09 -52.41
CA GLU A 349 19.98 -36.95 -53.57
C GLU A 349 20.79 -36.77 -54.87
N GLU A 350 21.88 -36.01 -54.83
CA GLU A 350 22.84 -35.92 -55.93
C GLU A 350 23.46 -37.28 -56.27
N GLU A 351 23.88 -38.06 -55.26
CA GLU A 351 24.40 -39.41 -55.46
C GLU A 351 23.33 -40.37 -56.03
N LYS A 352 22.07 -40.28 -55.57
CA LYS A 352 20.97 -41.04 -56.19
C LYS A 352 20.76 -40.66 -57.65
N GLN A 353 20.77 -39.36 -57.96
CA GLN A 353 20.65 -38.85 -59.34
C GLN A 353 21.80 -39.36 -60.21
N ARG A 354 23.04 -39.31 -59.71
CA ARG A 354 24.22 -39.90 -60.37
C ARG A 354 24.04 -41.39 -60.60
N ARG A 355 23.60 -42.14 -59.58
CA ARG A 355 23.36 -43.58 -59.70
C ARG A 355 22.27 -43.90 -60.73
N LEU A 356 21.17 -43.17 -60.75
CA LEU A 356 20.12 -43.32 -61.77
C LEU A 356 20.65 -43.02 -63.17
N ALA A 357 21.47 -41.99 -63.33
CA ALA A 357 22.11 -41.67 -64.60
C ALA A 357 23.07 -42.78 -65.05
N VAL A 358 23.86 -43.36 -64.14
CA VAL A 358 24.71 -44.54 -64.43
C VAL A 358 23.87 -45.74 -64.83
N ASP A 359 22.81 -46.08 -64.07
CA ASP A 359 21.91 -47.20 -64.39
C ASP A 359 21.22 -47.00 -65.76
N MET A 360 20.87 -45.76 -66.12
CA MET A 360 20.33 -45.42 -67.42
C MET A 360 21.36 -45.62 -68.54
N ILE A 361 22.60 -45.17 -68.36
CA ILE A 361 23.67 -45.38 -69.35
C ILE A 361 24.01 -46.87 -69.48
N LEU A 362 24.11 -47.61 -68.36
CA LEU A 362 24.35 -49.06 -68.37
C LEU A 362 23.23 -49.83 -69.06
N SER A 363 21.97 -49.46 -68.80
CA SER A 363 20.82 -50.08 -69.48
C SER A 363 20.76 -49.73 -70.97
N GLN A 364 21.12 -48.50 -71.38
CA GLN A 364 21.27 -48.12 -72.78
C GLN A 364 22.42 -48.85 -73.48
N ALA A 365 23.57 -49.02 -72.81
CA ALA A 365 24.69 -49.81 -73.32
C ALA A 365 24.32 -51.30 -73.44
N ALA A 366 23.66 -51.87 -72.44
CA ALA A 366 23.16 -53.24 -72.47
C ALA A 366 22.10 -53.44 -73.57
N ALA A 367 21.19 -52.48 -73.77
CA ALA A 367 20.20 -52.50 -74.84
C ALA A 367 20.86 -52.37 -76.23
N SER A 368 21.86 -51.50 -76.38
CA SER A 368 22.61 -51.33 -77.64
C SER A 368 23.40 -52.60 -77.98
N LEU A 369 24.04 -53.23 -76.99
CA LEU A 369 24.69 -54.54 -77.14
C LEU A 369 23.68 -55.63 -77.51
N LYS A 370 22.52 -55.66 -76.85
CA LYS A 370 21.46 -56.64 -77.11
C LYS A 370 20.87 -56.48 -78.52
N ASP A 371 20.54 -55.27 -78.95
CA ASP A 371 19.97 -55.00 -80.28
C ASP A 371 20.98 -55.29 -81.40
N MET A 372 22.27 -55.03 -81.17
CA MET A 372 23.35 -55.34 -82.11
C MET A 372 23.86 -56.78 -82.04
N LEU A 373 23.48 -57.58 -81.05
CA LEU A 373 23.75 -59.04 -81.00
C LEU A 373 22.57 -59.87 -81.53
N LEU A 374 21.33 -59.38 -81.42
CA LEU A 374 20.12 -60.08 -81.91
C LEU A 374 19.86 -59.93 -83.41
N LYS A 375 20.41 -58.91 -84.08
CA LYS A 375 20.30 -58.73 -85.54
C LYS A 375 21.20 -59.70 -86.33
N HIS A 376 21.22 -60.99 -86.00
CA HIS A 376 22.04 -61.99 -86.70
C HIS A 376 21.28 -62.49 -87.93
N GLY A 377 21.82 -62.25 -89.13
CA GLY A 377 21.43 -62.97 -90.35
C GLY A 377 22.50 -64.02 -90.63
N GLU A 378 22.10 -65.24 -90.96
CA GLU A 378 22.99 -66.41 -91.11
C GLU A 378 23.95 -66.33 -92.33
N ASP A 379 23.92 -65.22 -93.09
CA ASP A 379 24.73 -64.97 -94.29
C ASP A 379 25.55 -63.66 -94.19
N GLU A 380 26.46 -63.55 -93.22
CA GLU A 380 27.40 -62.40 -93.15
C GLU A 380 28.85 -62.79 -93.49
N THR A 381 29.41 -62.07 -94.48
CA THR A 381 30.83 -62.14 -94.88
C THR A 381 31.74 -61.56 -93.77
N GLU A 382 32.97 -62.06 -93.61
CA GLU A 382 33.93 -61.61 -92.57
C GLU A 382 34.11 -60.08 -92.51
N MET A 383 33.99 -59.39 -93.65
CA MET A 383 34.07 -57.94 -93.75
C MET A 383 32.86 -57.21 -93.09
N MET A 384 31.65 -57.76 -93.19
CA MET A 384 30.44 -57.19 -92.56
C MET A 384 30.46 -57.39 -91.03
N GLN A 385 31.01 -58.52 -90.57
CA GLN A 385 31.25 -58.75 -89.13
C GLN A 385 32.25 -57.75 -88.55
N LEU A 386 33.31 -57.41 -89.29
CA LEU A 386 34.31 -56.43 -88.87
C LEU A 386 33.73 -55.01 -88.81
N GLU A 387 32.92 -54.61 -89.80
CA GLU A 387 32.24 -53.31 -89.81
C GLU A 387 31.20 -53.19 -88.70
N ARG A 388 30.46 -54.25 -88.39
CA ARG A 388 29.52 -54.28 -87.27
C ARG A 388 30.22 -54.19 -85.92
N ARG A 389 31.37 -54.87 -85.77
CA ARG A 389 32.23 -54.75 -84.59
C ARG A 389 32.79 -53.33 -84.45
N ASN A 390 33.21 -52.70 -85.54
CA ASN A 390 33.65 -51.30 -85.52
C ASN A 390 32.51 -50.32 -85.20
N LYS A 391 31.30 -50.53 -85.74
CA LYS A 391 30.12 -49.73 -85.39
C LYS A 391 29.72 -49.92 -83.93
N MET A 392 29.79 -51.15 -83.40
CA MET A 392 29.57 -51.45 -81.99
C MET A 392 30.58 -50.71 -81.10
N LEU A 393 31.87 -50.77 -81.45
CA LEU A 393 32.92 -50.06 -80.71
C LEU A 393 32.75 -48.55 -80.78
N GLN A 394 32.40 -47.98 -81.93
CA GLN A 394 32.11 -46.55 -82.07
C GLN A 394 30.88 -46.10 -81.28
N GLN A 395 29.81 -46.91 -81.26
CA GLN A 395 28.60 -46.59 -80.51
C GLN A 395 28.82 -46.70 -79.00
N LEU A 396 29.62 -47.67 -78.55
CA LEU A 396 30.10 -47.75 -77.16
C LEU A 396 31.05 -46.60 -76.80
N GLN A 397 31.90 -46.17 -77.73
CA GLN A 397 32.79 -45.03 -77.55
C GLN A 397 32.01 -43.71 -77.41
N LEU A 398 30.97 -43.49 -78.21
CA LEU A 398 30.06 -42.34 -78.07
C LEU A 398 29.27 -42.35 -76.75
N LEU A 399 28.86 -43.54 -76.28
CA LEU A 399 28.22 -43.68 -74.97
C LEU A 399 29.21 -43.42 -73.83
N LEU A 400 30.48 -43.79 -74.00
CA LEU A 400 31.56 -43.49 -73.06
C LEU A 400 31.88 -41.99 -73.05
N ASP A 401 31.98 -41.34 -74.21
CA ASP A 401 32.26 -39.91 -74.31
C ASP A 401 31.10 -39.06 -73.73
N SER A 402 29.84 -39.46 -73.99
CA SER A 402 28.68 -38.81 -73.36
C SER A 402 28.62 -39.05 -71.84
N SER A 403 29.00 -40.24 -71.36
CA SER A 403 29.14 -40.51 -69.92
C SER A 403 30.25 -39.67 -69.25
N ALA A 404 31.37 -39.43 -69.96
CA ALA A 404 32.46 -38.59 -69.49
C ALA A 404 32.06 -37.11 -69.40
N THR A 405 31.23 -36.60 -70.33
CA THR A 405 30.69 -35.23 -70.25
C THR A 405 29.69 -35.03 -69.10
N LEU A 406 29.03 -36.10 -68.64
CA LEU A 406 28.15 -36.10 -67.48
C LEU A 406 28.92 -36.25 -66.14
N GLY A 407 30.25 -36.35 -66.19
CA GLY A 407 31.10 -36.50 -65.00
C GLY A 407 30.99 -37.87 -64.33
N LEU A 408 30.46 -38.88 -65.03
CA LEU A 408 30.26 -40.23 -64.52
C LEU A 408 31.40 -41.13 -65.00
N GLY A 409 32.52 -41.09 -64.27
CA GLY A 409 33.71 -41.87 -64.53
C GLY A 409 34.98 -41.03 -64.49
N SER A 410 36.11 -41.63 -64.06
CA SER A 410 37.42 -40.99 -64.13
C SER A 410 37.70 -40.49 -65.54
N SER A 411 38.07 -39.22 -65.68
CA SER A 411 38.52 -38.68 -66.97
C SER A 411 39.64 -39.57 -67.52
N LEU A 412 39.71 -39.75 -68.85
CA LEU A 412 40.74 -40.57 -69.53
C LEU A 412 42.18 -40.20 -69.13
N HIS A 413 42.40 -38.99 -68.60
CA HIS A 413 43.69 -38.54 -68.05
C HIS A 413 44.10 -39.19 -66.72
N GLU A 414 43.21 -39.87 -66.02
CA GLU A 414 43.48 -40.49 -64.71
C GLU A 414 43.96 -41.95 -64.82
N PHE A 415 43.84 -42.57 -66.00
CA PHE A 415 44.27 -43.95 -66.24
C PHE A 415 45.74 -44.10 -66.71
N GLU A 416 46.41 -43.03 -67.13
CA GLU A 416 47.82 -43.08 -67.58
C GLU A 416 48.85 -42.70 -66.50
N THR A 417 48.43 -42.17 -65.34
CA THR A 417 49.35 -41.82 -64.24
C THR A 417 49.16 -42.72 -63.02
N LYS A 418 49.60 -43.99 -63.17
CA LYS A 418 50.13 -44.76 -62.03
C LYS A 418 51.62 -45.02 -62.22
N GLN A 419 52.42 -43.96 -62.22
CA GLN A 419 53.83 -44.01 -61.82
C GLN A 419 54.18 -42.75 -61.02
N GLY A 420 54.63 -42.95 -59.77
CA GLY A 420 55.42 -42.00 -59.01
C GLY A 420 54.71 -40.75 -58.49
N HIS A 421 54.30 -40.77 -57.22
CA HIS A 421 54.93 -39.93 -56.19
C HIS A 421 54.48 -40.37 -54.80
N SER A 422 55.42 -40.97 -54.10
CA SER A 422 55.40 -41.27 -52.68
C SER A 422 55.35 -39.98 -51.86
N LEU A 423 54.55 -40.03 -50.79
CA LEU A 423 54.47 -39.13 -49.64
C LEU A 423 55.60 -38.11 -49.47
N LYS A 424 55.26 -36.81 -49.49
CA LYS A 424 56.00 -35.78 -48.74
C LYS A 424 55.05 -34.74 -48.11
N SER A 425 55.11 -34.72 -46.78
CA SER A 425 54.79 -33.65 -45.80
C SER A 425 55.85 -32.52 -45.87
N PRO A 426 56.07 -31.58 -44.89
CA PRO A 426 55.38 -31.19 -43.64
C PRO A 426 55.27 -29.64 -43.42
N LYS A 427 54.56 -29.13 -42.39
CA LYS A 427 55.06 -28.55 -41.09
C LYS A 427 53.93 -27.65 -40.56
N ALA A 428 53.62 -27.41 -39.28
CA ALA A 428 54.16 -27.69 -37.94
C ALA A 428 52.90 -27.75 -37.00
N ASN A 429 52.87 -28.22 -35.76
CA ASN A 429 53.87 -28.21 -34.70
C ASN A 429 53.37 -29.15 -33.58
N ARG A 430 54.25 -30.04 -33.14
CA ARG A 430 54.43 -30.66 -31.80
C ARG A 430 53.20 -31.01 -30.94
N GLN A 431 53.06 -32.32 -30.71
CA GLN A 431 52.47 -32.91 -29.49
C GLN A 431 53.33 -32.57 -28.24
N PRO A 432 52.87 -32.86 -27.00
CA PRO A 432 52.91 -34.25 -26.52
C PRO A 432 51.68 -34.71 -25.68
N VAL A 433 51.33 -35.98 -25.90
CA VAL A 433 51.17 -37.06 -24.90
C VAL A 433 50.67 -36.69 -23.49
N SER A 434 49.52 -37.26 -23.15
CA SER A 434 48.91 -37.39 -21.81
C SER A 434 49.80 -38.17 -20.82
N PRO A 435 49.72 -37.94 -19.48
CA PRO A 435 48.95 -38.88 -18.66
C PRO A 435 48.40 -38.37 -17.30
N ILE A 436 47.49 -39.17 -16.73
CA ILE A 436 47.29 -39.44 -15.28
C ILE A 436 46.46 -38.46 -14.40
N LEU A 437 45.33 -39.01 -13.92
CA LEU A 437 44.71 -38.98 -12.59
C LEU A 437 45.17 -37.89 -11.59
N LYS A 438 44.21 -37.16 -10.99
CA LYS A 438 43.94 -37.06 -9.53
C LYS A 438 42.99 -35.90 -9.16
N GLY A 439 41.92 -36.23 -8.43
CA GLY A 439 41.42 -35.49 -7.25
C GLY A 439 40.67 -34.15 -7.44
N PRO A 440 39.73 -33.81 -6.54
CA PRO A 440 39.04 -32.53 -6.53
C PRO A 440 39.95 -31.44 -5.92
N GLY A 441 39.97 -30.25 -6.52
CA GLY A 441 40.51 -29.03 -5.88
C GLY A 441 41.92 -28.61 -6.30
N VAL A 442 42.14 -28.30 -7.59
CA VAL A 442 43.26 -27.44 -8.01
C VAL A 442 42.78 -26.48 -9.12
N THR A 443 42.53 -25.23 -8.75
CA THR A 443 42.21 -24.13 -9.68
C THR A 443 43.51 -23.49 -10.14
N ALA A 444 43.75 -23.39 -11.45
CA ALA A 444 44.87 -22.61 -11.98
C ALA A 444 44.58 -21.12 -11.76
N HIS A 445 45.40 -20.45 -10.95
CA HIS A 445 45.15 -19.07 -10.49
C HIS A 445 45.59 -17.95 -11.46
N TYR A 446 46.01 -18.24 -12.69
CA TYR A 446 46.38 -17.21 -13.70
C TYR A 446 46.11 -17.67 -15.15
N ARG A 447 45.69 -16.74 -16.02
CA ARG A 447 45.59 -16.92 -17.48
C ARG A 447 46.48 -15.90 -18.22
N ILE A 448 46.86 -16.24 -19.46
CA ILE A 448 47.66 -15.38 -20.35
C ILE A 448 46.93 -14.05 -20.56
N GLY A 449 47.50 -12.95 -20.06
CA GLY A 449 46.90 -11.61 -20.08
C GLY A 449 46.96 -10.87 -18.73
N ASP A 450 47.29 -11.54 -17.62
CA ASP A 450 47.44 -10.89 -16.32
C ASP A 450 48.79 -10.15 -16.20
N LEU A 451 48.74 -8.83 -16.07
CA LEU A 451 49.89 -7.99 -15.74
C LEU A 451 50.20 -8.06 -14.24
N GLY A 452 50.76 -9.19 -13.83
CA GLY A 452 51.81 -9.27 -12.82
C GLY A 452 51.72 -8.39 -11.57
N LEU A 453 50.56 -8.34 -10.90
CA LEU A 453 50.47 -7.85 -9.52
C LEU A 453 49.75 -8.90 -8.67
N VAL A 454 50.55 -9.62 -7.90
CA VAL A 454 50.12 -10.61 -6.91
C VAL A 454 49.88 -9.90 -5.58
N PRO A 455 48.65 -9.90 -5.04
CA PRO A 455 48.45 -9.95 -3.59
C PRO A 455 48.33 -11.40 -3.12
N ARG A 456 49.16 -11.77 -2.14
CA ARG A 456 49.23 -13.11 -1.54
C ARG A 456 48.01 -13.38 -0.67
N GLN A 457 47.52 -14.63 -0.73
CA GLN A 457 46.74 -15.27 0.33
C GLN A 457 47.64 -15.50 1.54
N ASP A 458 47.12 -15.23 2.74
CA ASP A 458 47.59 -15.90 3.95
C ASP A 458 46.41 -16.64 4.59
N LEU A 459 46.47 -17.98 4.49
CA LEU A 459 45.87 -18.88 5.46
C LEU A 459 46.83 -18.97 6.64
N SER A 460 46.47 -18.38 7.77
CA SER A 460 47.07 -18.73 9.07
C SER A 460 45.97 -19.10 10.05
N ASN A 461 45.76 -20.41 10.21
CA ASN A 461 45.27 -20.96 11.46
C ASN A 461 46.35 -20.74 12.54
N ALA A 462 45.86 -20.55 13.78
CA ALA A 462 46.56 -20.79 15.04
C ALA A 462 47.63 -19.77 15.48
N VAL A 463 47.22 -18.67 16.14
CA VAL A 463 47.84 -18.19 17.39
C VAL A 463 46.76 -17.44 18.21
N LEU A 464 46.81 -17.58 19.54
CA LEU A 464 46.16 -16.72 20.57
C LEU A 464 44.81 -17.18 21.14
N SER A 465 44.81 -18.37 21.74
CA SER A 465 44.43 -18.40 23.16
C SER A 465 45.63 -17.89 23.99
N LYS A 466 45.38 -17.01 24.96
CA LYS A 466 46.33 -16.33 25.88
C LYS A 466 47.01 -15.04 25.39
N THR A 467 46.27 -13.94 25.55
CA THR A 467 46.75 -12.65 26.08
C THR A 467 45.56 -12.08 26.87
N GLY A 468 45.51 -12.03 28.20
CA GLY A 468 46.62 -12.00 29.15
C GLY A 468 47.17 -10.58 29.28
N MET A 469 46.41 -9.73 29.98
CA MET A 469 46.89 -8.57 30.72
C MET A 469 47.39 -7.37 29.91
N LEU A 470 47.46 -6.23 30.63
CA LEU A 470 47.77 -4.85 30.20
C LEU A 470 46.50 -4.09 29.77
N SER A 471 45.73 -3.54 30.71
CA SER A 471 46.12 -2.24 31.28
C SER A 471 45.79 -2.15 32.79
N LYS A 472 46.85 -2.06 33.60
CA LYS A 472 46.86 -1.49 34.95
C LYS A 472 47.70 -0.20 34.88
N ILE A 473 47.41 0.72 35.81
CA ILE A 473 47.98 2.07 36.04
C ILE A 473 47.06 3.12 35.38
N THR A 474 46.15 3.76 36.10
CA THR A 474 46.44 4.68 37.22
C THR A 474 45.94 4.19 38.57
N LYS A 475 46.86 4.13 39.54
CA LYS A 475 46.62 3.99 40.97
C LYS A 475 46.33 5.38 41.56
N LEU A 476 45.25 5.51 42.31
CA LEU A 476 45.25 6.26 43.58
C LEU A 476 44.54 5.37 44.61
N GLY A 477 45.24 5.13 45.72
CA GLY A 477 44.87 4.16 46.75
C GLY A 477 43.81 4.67 47.74
N PRO A 478 43.36 3.78 48.64
CA PRO A 478 42.25 4.03 49.56
C PRO A 478 42.73 4.63 50.89
N LEU A 479 41.93 5.56 51.44
CA LEU A 479 42.00 5.96 52.84
C LEU A 479 40.76 5.47 53.60
N ARG A 480 41.05 4.49 54.45
CA ARG A 480 40.46 4.11 55.73
C ARG A 480 39.65 5.23 56.43
N GLY A 481 38.47 4.89 56.96
CA GLY A 481 37.73 5.77 57.86
C GLY A 481 36.34 5.26 58.30
N THR A 482 36.34 4.24 59.17
CA THR A 482 35.38 4.00 60.28
C THR A 482 33.86 4.13 60.06
N SER A 483 33.15 3.01 60.19
CA SER A 483 31.94 2.96 61.02
C SER A 483 31.75 1.53 61.53
N GLY A 484 31.99 1.35 62.82
CA GLY A 484 31.53 0.21 63.59
C GLY A 484 30.51 0.69 64.62
N MET A 485 29.70 -0.25 65.10
CA MET A 485 28.70 -0.15 66.17
C MET A 485 27.33 0.39 65.69
N SER A 486 26.18 -0.24 65.91
CA SER A 486 25.82 -1.51 66.55
C SER A 486 24.43 -1.92 66.07
N LYS A 487 24.23 -3.23 65.92
CA LYS A 487 22.91 -3.89 65.95
C LYS A 487 22.52 -4.05 67.42
N GLU A 488 21.38 -3.50 67.80
CA GLU A 488 20.56 -3.76 69.00
C GLU A 488 19.42 -2.73 68.85
N LEU A 489 18.14 -3.07 68.67
CA LEU A 489 17.29 -3.79 69.60
C LEU A 489 16.00 -4.18 68.81
N LEU A 490 15.71 -5.47 68.75
CA LEU A 490 14.37 -6.02 68.48
C LEU A 490 13.94 -6.70 69.79
N SER A 491 12.64 -6.69 70.08
CA SER A 491 11.99 -6.81 71.40
C SER A 491 12.04 -5.45 72.10
N TRP A 492 10.93 -4.86 72.57
CA TRP A 492 9.93 -5.37 73.50
C TRP A 492 8.62 -4.61 73.24
N THR A 493 7.46 -5.25 73.35
CA THR A 493 6.28 -4.77 74.11
C THR A 493 5.04 -5.61 73.81
N GLN A 494 4.76 -6.59 74.66
CA GLN A 494 3.38 -6.99 74.96
C GLN A 494 3.35 -7.80 76.26
N GLU A 495 2.98 -7.17 77.39
CA GLU A 495 2.26 -7.82 78.50
C GLU A 495 1.74 -6.78 79.53
N GLU A 496 0.40 -6.66 79.52
CA GLU A 496 -0.58 -6.63 80.62
C GLU A 496 -0.33 -6.10 82.06
N LYS A 497 -1.46 -5.53 82.56
CA LYS A 497 -1.96 -5.34 83.95
C LYS A 497 -1.43 -4.14 84.73
N GLN A 498 -2.17 -3.47 85.62
CA GLN A 498 -3.59 -3.21 85.96
C GLN A 498 -3.50 -2.34 87.27
N ILE A 499 -4.63 -1.79 87.77
CA ILE A 499 -4.83 -1.21 89.15
C ILE A 499 -4.42 0.30 89.27
N LYS A 500 -5.20 1.28 89.77
CA LYS A 500 -6.40 1.38 90.64
C LYS A 500 -7.05 2.78 90.49
N GLN A 501 -8.35 2.87 90.75
CA GLN A 501 -9.10 4.11 91.04
C GLN A 501 -8.71 4.72 92.41
N PRO A 502 -9.17 5.94 92.72
CA PRO A 502 -10.26 6.05 93.70
C PRO A 502 -11.37 7.04 93.31
N ALA A 503 -12.45 6.98 94.07
CA ALA A 503 -13.78 7.50 93.77
C ALA A 503 -14.26 8.59 94.76
N LEU A 504 -15.19 9.44 94.27
CA LEU A 504 -16.32 10.14 94.94
C LEU A 504 -16.03 11.32 95.90
N PRO A 505 -17.06 12.15 96.30
CA PRO A 505 -18.50 12.22 95.95
C PRO A 505 -18.95 13.68 95.59
N ASP A 506 -20.20 14.13 95.37
CA ASP A 506 -21.54 13.66 94.95
C ASP A 506 -22.49 14.92 95.03
N ILE A 507 -23.69 14.84 94.42
CA ILE A 507 -24.94 15.61 94.71
C ILE A 507 -25.39 16.82 93.82
N SER A 508 -26.43 16.54 93.00
CA SER A 508 -27.69 17.29 92.71
C SER A 508 -27.65 18.54 91.79
N ALA A 509 -28.57 18.82 90.83
CA ALA A 509 -29.98 18.46 90.67
C ALA A 509 -30.48 18.55 89.20
N GLY A 510 -31.40 17.67 88.80
CA GLY A 510 -32.69 17.96 88.14
C GLY A 510 -32.80 18.60 86.73
N PRO A 511 -33.53 17.98 85.76
CA PRO A 511 -33.83 18.50 84.41
C PRO A 511 -35.20 19.24 84.36
N PRO A 512 -35.62 19.85 83.22
CA PRO A 512 -36.46 19.10 82.28
C PRO A 512 -36.37 19.48 80.78
N SER A 513 -36.88 18.56 79.96
CA SER A 513 -37.26 18.63 78.55
C SER A 513 -38.24 19.75 78.20
N LYS A 514 -38.23 20.27 76.94
CA LYS A 514 -39.30 20.10 75.92
C LYS A 514 -39.27 21.12 74.75
N THR A 515 -39.30 20.56 73.53
CA THR A 515 -40.12 20.91 72.34
C THR A 515 -40.30 22.36 71.82
N LEU A 516 -39.97 22.52 70.52
CA LEU A 516 -40.87 22.82 69.39
C LEU A 516 -41.73 24.13 69.42
N LEU A 517 -41.49 25.03 68.44
CA LEU A 517 -42.43 25.86 67.65
C LEU A 517 -41.62 26.98 66.94
N MET A 518 -41.48 26.96 65.62
CA MET A 518 -42.31 27.63 64.59
C MET A 518 -42.09 29.14 64.42
N ALA A 519 -41.90 29.51 63.13
CA ALA A 519 -42.20 30.78 62.45
C ALA A 519 -41.36 32.03 62.78
N LYS A 520 -40.48 32.42 61.84
CA LYS A 520 -40.80 33.32 60.72
C LYS A 520 -39.69 33.32 59.68
#